data_AF-A0A662UEI8-F1
#
_entry.id   AF-A0A662UEI8-F1
#
_cell.length_a   1.000
_cell.length_b   1.000
_cell.length_c   1.000
_cell.angle_alpha   90.00
_cell.angle_beta   90.00
_cell.angle_gamma   90.00
#
_symmetry.space_group_name_H-M   'P 1'
#
loop_
_entity.id
_entity.type
_entity.pdbx_description
1 polymer ?
#
loop_
_entity_poly.entity_id
_entity_poly.type
_entity_poly.pdbx_seq_one_letter_code
_entity_poly.pdbx_strand_id
1 'polypeptide(L)'
;MVGREFSLINSDLLCFPSPSNECVARRARKLTEAGIDRILDEGNDIVNEIHVLGKGHSSLVLTALLKDGRKVAVKILRTDSKREDLLLECRLMSLAYPVAPKPFFCDEEFIIMEYLEGLPWKRFLSEYEGDCRLLVLKGLAVLEAGRWLDKVGVRHDELSLVKEHVYVGMRGDVRIIDYESASMGQGCNVCRLFSSIFMRERRIRRCCKEETLQSNGLEVLRRYKLRRDNFTEVISLVKEACLS
;
A
#
# COMPACT_ATOMS: atom_id res chain seq x y z
N MET A 1 -23.67 9.68 -14.65
CA MET A 1 -23.10 11.03 -14.75
C MET A 1 -21.69 10.88 -15.30
N VAL A 2 -21.46 11.32 -16.53
CA VAL A 2 -20.13 11.31 -17.15
C VAL A 2 -19.34 12.41 -16.48
N GLY A 3 -18.32 12.04 -15.69
CA GLY A 3 -17.42 12.98 -15.03
C GLY A 3 -16.77 13.89 -16.05
N ARG A 4 -16.65 15.18 -15.73
CA ARG A 4 -16.11 16.20 -16.63
C ARG A 4 -14.71 15.78 -17.12
N GLU A 5 -14.58 15.45 -18.40
CA GLU A 5 -13.31 15.09 -19.06
C GLU A 5 -12.42 16.33 -19.30
N PHE A 6 -12.00 17.02 -18.24
CA PHE A 6 -10.92 18.00 -18.32
C PHE A 6 -9.62 17.34 -17.89
N SER A 7 -8.59 17.38 -18.76
CA SER A 7 -7.26 16.92 -18.37
C SER A 7 -6.69 17.85 -17.30
N LEU A 8 -6.49 17.32 -16.10
CA LEU A 8 -5.89 18.05 -14.98
C LEU A 8 -4.34 18.11 -15.07
N ILE A 9 -3.76 17.83 -16.24
CA ILE A 9 -2.30 17.81 -16.44
C ILE A 9 -1.65 19.20 -16.26
N ASN A 10 -2.43 20.29 -16.31
CA ASN A 10 -1.96 21.65 -16.01
C ASN A 10 -2.52 22.17 -14.67
N SER A 11 -2.95 21.28 -13.78
CA SER A 11 -3.53 21.65 -12.48
C SER A 11 -2.44 22.08 -11.49
N ASP A 12 -2.82 23.00 -10.60
CA ASP A 12 -2.04 23.40 -9.42
C ASP A 12 -1.68 22.22 -8.51
N LEU A 13 -2.43 21.10 -8.60
CA LEU A 13 -2.12 19.86 -7.88
C LEU A 13 -0.71 19.34 -8.15
N LEU A 14 -0.17 19.57 -9.35
CA LEU A 14 1.19 19.14 -9.70
C LEU A 14 2.26 19.79 -8.82
N CYS A 15 1.96 20.96 -8.26
CA CYS A 15 2.88 21.77 -7.45
C CYS A 15 2.26 22.13 -6.10
N PHE A 16 1.41 21.25 -5.56
CA PHE A 16 0.80 21.45 -4.24
C PHE A 16 1.87 21.46 -3.13
N PRO A 17 1.73 22.32 -2.10
CA PRO A 17 0.67 23.33 -1.89
C PRO A 17 0.96 24.71 -2.49
N SER A 18 2.13 24.94 -3.08
CA SER A 18 2.58 26.27 -3.52
C SER A 18 2.81 26.30 -5.03
N PRO A 19 1.72 26.34 -5.83
CA PRO A 19 1.84 26.29 -7.28
C PRO A 19 2.51 27.56 -7.83
N SER A 20 3.33 27.37 -8.87
CA SER A 20 3.80 28.44 -9.75
C SER A 20 3.66 27.97 -11.19
N ASN A 21 3.42 28.91 -12.12
CA ASN A 21 3.27 28.59 -13.54
C ASN A 21 4.47 27.82 -14.09
N GLU A 22 5.68 28.17 -13.65
CA GLU A 22 6.92 27.49 -14.03
C GLU A 22 6.95 26.04 -13.51
N CYS A 23 6.62 25.84 -12.23
CA CYS A 23 6.60 24.51 -11.62
C CYS A 23 5.57 23.62 -12.34
N VAL A 24 4.35 24.11 -12.53
CA VAL A 24 3.26 23.35 -13.15
C VAL A 24 3.64 22.99 -14.58
N ALA A 25 4.11 23.95 -15.38
CA ALA A 25 4.51 23.68 -16.77
C ALA A 25 5.65 22.66 -16.88
N ARG A 26 6.66 22.76 -15.99
CA ARG A 26 7.80 21.81 -15.96
C ARG A 26 7.35 20.41 -15.59
N ARG A 27 6.53 20.28 -14.54
CA ARG A 27 6.01 18.99 -14.03
C ARG A 27 5.02 18.35 -15.01
N ALA A 28 4.14 19.13 -15.63
CA ALA A 28 3.22 18.68 -16.68
C ALA A 28 3.96 18.09 -17.88
N ARG A 29 5.02 18.78 -18.34
CA ARG A 29 5.86 18.31 -19.44
C ARG A 29 6.52 16.97 -19.12
N LYS A 30 7.19 16.87 -17.96
CA LYS A 30 7.81 15.62 -17.49
C LYS A 30 6.81 14.44 -17.48
N LEU A 31 5.61 14.65 -16.92
CA LEU A 31 4.59 13.59 -16.87
C LEU A 31 4.10 13.20 -18.27
N THR A 32 3.94 14.17 -19.17
CA THR A 32 3.53 13.92 -20.56
C THR A 32 4.59 13.14 -21.34
N GLU A 33 5.87 13.45 -21.12
CA GLU A 33 7.03 12.73 -21.66
C GLU A 33 7.11 11.30 -21.09
N ALA A 34 6.79 11.14 -19.81
CA ALA A 34 6.67 9.84 -19.13
C ALA A 34 5.42 9.03 -19.55
N GLY A 35 4.60 9.56 -20.46
CA GLY A 35 3.50 8.84 -21.10
C GLY A 35 2.12 9.05 -20.47
N ILE A 36 1.98 9.95 -19.48
CA ILE A 36 0.68 10.38 -18.98
C ILE A 36 -0.05 11.18 -20.06
N ASP A 37 -1.30 10.80 -20.32
CA ASP A 37 -2.22 11.52 -21.21
C ASP A 37 -3.03 12.56 -20.42
N ARG A 38 -3.67 12.12 -19.34
CA ARG A 38 -4.51 12.97 -18.49
C ARG A 38 -4.57 12.49 -17.05
N ILE A 39 -4.75 13.45 -16.15
CA ILE A 39 -5.04 13.22 -14.73
C ILE A 39 -6.56 13.28 -14.54
N LEU A 40 -7.08 12.37 -13.71
CA LEU A 40 -8.51 12.22 -13.45
C LEU A 40 -8.88 12.80 -12.08
N ASP A 41 -10.06 13.42 -12.01
CA ASP A 41 -10.74 13.81 -10.77
C ASP A 41 -11.36 12.56 -10.12
N GLU A 42 -10.52 11.79 -9.41
CA GLU A 42 -10.91 10.52 -8.82
C GLU A 42 -10.09 10.18 -7.57
N GLY A 43 -10.82 9.77 -6.53
CA GLY A 43 -10.29 9.29 -5.27
C GLY A 43 -11.20 9.69 -4.11
N ASN A 44 -10.76 9.43 -2.87
CA ASN A 44 -11.57 9.70 -1.68
C ASN A 44 -11.19 11.01 -0.98
N ASP A 45 -9.95 11.48 -1.18
CA ASP A 45 -9.48 12.74 -0.59
C ASP A 45 -9.79 13.90 -1.55
N ILE A 46 -10.04 15.10 -1.00
CA ILE A 46 -10.30 16.30 -1.80
C ILE A 46 -9.18 17.31 -1.56
N VAL A 47 -8.56 17.80 -2.63
CA VAL A 47 -7.54 18.86 -2.62
C VAL A 47 -7.92 19.88 -3.69
N ASN A 48 -8.10 21.15 -3.29
CA ASN A 48 -8.53 22.22 -4.19
C ASN A 48 -9.75 21.82 -5.06
N GLU A 49 -10.78 21.26 -4.42
CA GLU A 49 -12.03 20.79 -5.05
C GLU A 49 -11.90 19.61 -6.03
N ILE A 50 -10.71 19.01 -6.14
CA ILE A 50 -10.43 17.85 -6.99
C ILE A 50 -10.24 16.61 -6.11
N HIS A 51 -10.82 15.49 -6.52
CA HIS A 51 -10.63 14.20 -5.88
C HIS A 51 -9.27 13.60 -6.25
N VAL A 52 -8.56 13.12 -5.23
CA VAL A 52 -7.24 12.49 -5.33
C VAL A 52 -7.23 11.17 -4.57
N LEU A 53 -6.38 10.23 -4.99
CA LEU A 53 -6.29 8.90 -4.37
C LEU A 53 -5.76 8.96 -2.93
N GLY A 54 -4.88 9.91 -2.65
CA GLY A 54 -4.36 10.11 -1.31
C GLY A 54 -3.59 11.41 -1.14
N LYS A 55 -3.73 12.03 0.02
CA LYS A 55 -2.93 13.17 0.47
C LYS A 55 -2.04 12.76 1.64
N GLY A 56 -0.76 12.55 1.35
CA GLY A 56 0.26 12.27 2.37
C GLY A 56 0.91 13.53 2.94
N HIS A 57 1.79 13.32 3.91
CA HIS A 57 2.62 14.39 4.47
C HIS A 57 3.58 14.96 3.41
N SER A 58 4.25 14.09 2.66
CA SER A 58 5.28 14.48 1.68
C SER A 58 4.81 14.47 0.24
N SER A 59 3.65 13.89 -0.07
CA SER A 59 3.22 13.64 -1.45
C SER A 59 1.71 13.71 -1.65
N LEU A 60 1.29 13.89 -2.90
CA LEU A 60 -0.06 13.62 -3.38
C LEU A 60 -0.06 12.37 -4.26
N VAL A 61 -1.13 11.59 -4.23
CA VAL A 61 -1.34 10.46 -5.14
C VAL A 61 -2.56 10.76 -5.99
N LEU A 62 -2.37 10.83 -7.30
CA LEU A 62 -3.40 11.13 -8.29
C LEU A 62 -3.73 9.91 -9.14
N THR A 63 -4.94 9.86 -9.68
CA THR A 63 -5.30 8.91 -10.74
C THR A 63 -4.96 9.51 -12.10
N ALA A 64 -4.38 8.73 -13.01
CA ALA A 64 -4.11 9.17 -14.37
C ALA A 64 -4.34 8.06 -15.40
N LEU A 65 -4.41 8.44 -16.67
CA LEU A 65 -4.38 7.54 -17.81
C LEU A 65 -3.08 7.71 -18.59
N LEU A 66 -2.53 6.59 -19.05
CA LEU A 66 -1.50 6.56 -20.07
C LEU A 66 -2.10 6.81 -21.45
N LYS A 67 -1.26 7.15 -22.43
CA LYS A 67 -1.66 7.32 -23.85
C LYS A 67 -2.34 6.09 -24.47
N ASP A 68 -2.09 4.91 -23.93
CA ASP A 68 -2.73 3.65 -24.36
C ASP A 68 -4.04 3.34 -23.61
N GLY A 69 -4.52 4.27 -22.78
CA GLY A 69 -5.77 4.15 -22.03
C GLY A 69 -5.65 3.37 -20.71
N ARG A 70 -4.48 2.82 -20.37
CA ARG A 70 -4.29 2.14 -19.08
C ARG A 70 -4.32 3.14 -17.92
N LYS A 71 -5.02 2.74 -16.85
CA LYS A 71 -5.12 3.51 -15.61
C LYS A 71 -3.91 3.29 -14.71
N VAL A 72 -3.37 4.37 -14.16
CA VAL A 72 -2.19 4.36 -13.29
C VAL A 72 -2.40 5.29 -12.10
N ALA A 73 -1.64 5.05 -11.04
CA ALA A 73 -1.49 6.00 -9.94
C ALA A 73 -0.21 6.81 -10.14
N VAL A 74 -0.26 8.11 -9.86
CA VAL A 74 0.88 9.02 -9.94
C VAL A 74 1.12 9.62 -8.56
N LYS A 75 2.19 9.19 -7.90
CA LYS A 75 2.69 9.82 -6.67
C LYS A 75 3.54 11.03 -7.06
N ILE A 76 3.25 12.19 -6.47
CA ILE A 76 3.89 13.48 -6.74
C ILE A 76 4.45 14.02 -5.43
N LEU A 77 5.73 14.35 -5.41
CA LEU A 77 6.37 14.99 -4.26
C LEU A 77 5.82 16.41 -4.07
N ARG A 78 5.35 16.74 -2.86
CA ARG A 78 4.87 18.09 -2.54
C ARG A 78 6.01 19.10 -2.56
N THR A 79 5.72 20.33 -2.95
CA THR A 79 6.72 21.41 -3.01
C THR A 79 7.20 21.87 -1.63
N ASP A 80 6.42 21.62 -0.59
CA ASP A 80 6.76 21.91 0.82
C ASP A 80 7.33 20.70 1.57
N SER A 81 7.59 19.59 0.87
CA SER A 81 8.14 18.40 1.50
C SER A 81 9.56 18.64 1.99
N LYS A 82 9.89 18.08 3.17
CA LYS A 82 11.28 17.99 3.65
C LYS A 82 12.06 16.86 2.98
N ARG A 83 11.37 16.00 2.22
CA ARG A 83 11.99 14.88 1.53
C ARG A 83 12.59 15.38 0.23
N GLU A 84 13.84 14.96 -0.02
CA GLU A 84 14.59 15.41 -1.19
C GLU A 84 14.02 14.80 -2.48
N ASP A 85 13.76 13.49 -2.48
CA ASP A 85 13.28 12.77 -3.66
C ASP A 85 12.43 11.52 -3.33
N LEU A 86 11.85 10.92 -4.38
CA LEU A 86 11.08 9.67 -4.36
C LEU A 86 11.86 8.43 -4.83
N LEU A 87 13.16 8.56 -5.14
CA LEU A 87 13.94 7.48 -5.77
C LEU A 87 14.11 6.27 -4.84
N LEU A 88 14.42 6.51 -3.56
CA LEU A 88 14.53 5.44 -2.58
C LEU A 88 13.21 4.69 -2.43
N GLU A 89 12.09 5.42 -2.39
CA GLU A 89 10.76 4.83 -2.25
C GLU A 89 10.45 3.93 -3.47
N CYS A 90 10.66 4.44 -4.68
CA CYS A 90 10.49 3.64 -5.90
C CYS A 90 11.36 2.38 -5.88
N ARG A 91 12.62 2.49 -5.45
CA ARG A 91 13.54 1.33 -5.38
C ARG A 91 13.02 0.26 -4.43
N LEU A 92 12.58 0.65 -3.23
CA LEU A 92 12.05 -0.28 -2.23
C LEU A 92 10.75 -0.93 -2.71
N MET A 93 9.87 -0.15 -3.33
CA MET A 93 8.64 -0.65 -3.93
C MET A 93 8.92 -1.65 -5.08
N SER A 94 9.93 -1.37 -5.92
CA SER A 94 10.36 -2.28 -6.99
C SER A 94 10.86 -3.61 -6.45
N LEU A 95 11.68 -3.59 -5.38
CA LEU A 95 12.18 -4.80 -4.71
C LEU A 95 11.05 -5.59 -4.04
N ALA A 96 10.03 -4.89 -3.55
CA ALA A 96 8.88 -5.48 -2.90
C ALA A 96 7.83 -6.05 -3.87
N TYR A 97 7.89 -5.78 -5.17
CA TYR A 97 7.04 -6.45 -6.15
C TYR A 97 7.21 -7.99 -6.05
N PRO A 98 6.13 -8.80 -6.05
CA PRO A 98 4.76 -8.48 -6.45
C PRO A 98 3.81 -8.03 -5.34
N VAL A 99 4.27 -7.87 -4.09
CA VAL A 99 3.40 -7.49 -2.97
C VAL A 99 3.26 -5.99 -2.80
N ALA A 100 3.91 -5.20 -3.65
CA ALA A 100 3.80 -3.76 -3.77
C ALA A 100 3.22 -3.38 -5.15
N PRO A 101 2.68 -2.16 -5.32
CA PRO A 101 2.36 -1.63 -6.64
C PRO A 101 3.58 -1.73 -7.56
N LYS A 102 3.38 -2.17 -8.81
CA LYS A 102 4.47 -2.16 -9.79
C LYS A 102 4.79 -0.72 -10.22
N PRO A 103 6.02 -0.21 -10.03
CA PRO A 103 6.43 1.04 -10.66
C PRO A 103 6.60 0.86 -12.17
N PHE A 104 6.15 1.85 -12.93
CA PHE A 104 6.35 1.97 -14.37
C PHE A 104 7.36 3.06 -14.72
N PHE A 105 7.42 4.12 -13.91
CA PHE A 105 8.36 5.23 -14.07
C PHE A 105 8.72 5.81 -12.70
N CYS A 106 9.99 6.17 -12.53
CA CYS A 106 10.50 6.76 -11.31
C CYS A 106 11.43 7.92 -11.65
N ASP A 107 11.17 9.04 -10.98
CA ASP A 107 11.93 10.28 -11.03
C ASP A 107 12.05 10.81 -9.60
N GLU A 108 12.86 11.84 -9.41
CA GLU A 108 13.01 12.49 -8.09
C GLU A 108 11.67 13.03 -7.57
N GLU A 109 10.79 13.49 -8.46
CA GLU A 109 9.54 14.15 -8.08
C GLU A 109 8.31 13.27 -8.28
N PHE A 110 8.43 12.17 -9.02
CA PHE A 110 7.29 11.36 -9.46
C PHE A 110 7.54 9.86 -9.37
N ILE A 111 6.48 9.14 -9.03
CA ILE A 111 6.38 7.70 -9.29
C ILE A 111 5.06 7.44 -10.04
N ILE A 112 5.16 6.88 -11.24
CA ILE A 112 4.00 6.33 -11.96
C ILE A 112 3.98 4.84 -11.69
N MET A 113 2.87 4.32 -11.17
CA MET A 113 2.75 2.94 -10.69
C MET A 113 1.38 2.32 -10.95
N GLU A 114 1.28 1.02 -10.73
CA GLU A 114 0.04 0.24 -10.78
C GLU A 114 -1.09 0.93 -10.01
N TYR A 115 -2.21 1.19 -10.70
CA TYR A 115 -3.45 1.58 -10.03
C TYR A 115 -4.06 0.35 -9.37
N LEU A 116 -4.39 0.45 -8.08
CA LEU A 116 -4.95 -0.67 -7.33
C LEU A 116 -6.48 -0.68 -7.39
N GLU A 117 -7.06 -1.70 -8.00
CA GLU A 117 -8.51 -1.92 -8.03
C GLU A 117 -9.06 -2.59 -6.76
N GLY A 118 -8.18 -3.05 -5.86
CA GLY A 118 -8.57 -3.70 -4.61
C GLY A 118 -9.14 -2.72 -3.58
N LEU A 119 -9.66 -3.27 -2.47
CA LEU A 119 -10.14 -2.47 -1.35
C LEU A 119 -9.03 -2.30 -0.30
N PRO A 120 -8.87 -1.11 0.30
CA PRO A 120 -8.10 -0.96 1.53
C PRO A 120 -8.58 -1.94 2.60
N TRP A 121 -7.67 -2.49 3.39
CA TRP A 121 -7.96 -3.52 4.39
C TRP A 121 -9.07 -3.09 5.36
N LYS A 122 -9.06 -1.83 5.78
CA LYS A 122 -10.12 -1.24 6.61
C LYS A 122 -11.50 -1.32 5.95
N ARG A 123 -11.59 -0.96 4.68
CA ARG A 123 -12.83 -0.97 3.90
C ARG A 123 -13.28 -2.39 3.58
N PHE A 124 -12.34 -3.25 3.21
CA PHE A 124 -12.58 -4.69 3.09
C PHE A 124 -13.19 -5.21 4.40
N LEU A 125 -12.59 -4.92 5.55
CA LEU A 125 -13.11 -5.32 6.84
C LEU A 125 -14.43 -4.67 7.24
N SER A 126 -14.85 -3.52 6.69
CA SER A 126 -16.18 -2.99 6.98
C SER A 126 -17.26 -3.61 6.11
N GLU A 127 -16.93 -3.88 4.84
CA GLU A 127 -17.86 -4.42 3.83
C GLU A 127 -17.89 -5.95 3.80
N TYR A 128 -17.00 -6.63 4.52
CA TYR A 128 -16.93 -8.08 4.52
C TYR A 128 -18.17 -8.71 5.17
N GLU A 129 -18.90 -9.51 4.40
CA GLU A 129 -20.10 -10.26 4.84
C GLU A 129 -19.90 -11.78 4.81
N GLY A 130 -18.71 -12.25 4.43
CA GLY A 130 -18.41 -13.68 4.35
C GLY A 130 -18.20 -14.35 5.71
N ASP A 131 -17.88 -15.65 5.68
CA ASP A 131 -17.63 -16.43 6.90
C ASP A 131 -16.25 -16.17 7.52
N CYS A 132 -16.06 -16.69 8.74
CA CYS A 132 -14.81 -16.59 9.47
C CYS A 132 -13.62 -17.25 8.75
N ARG A 133 -13.85 -18.34 8.03
CA ARG A 133 -12.79 -19.09 7.35
C ARG A 133 -12.18 -18.26 6.24
N LEU A 134 -12.99 -17.67 5.37
CA LEU A 134 -12.49 -16.83 4.27
C LEU A 134 -11.82 -15.55 4.80
N LEU A 135 -12.32 -14.97 5.91
CA LEU A 135 -11.69 -13.81 6.52
C LEU A 135 -10.28 -14.11 7.03
N VAL A 136 -10.12 -15.25 7.73
CA VAL A 136 -8.84 -15.72 8.23
C VAL A 136 -7.88 -16.05 7.09
N LEU A 137 -8.37 -16.66 6.00
CA LEU A 137 -7.55 -16.92 4.80
C LEU A 137 -7.03 -15.63 4.15
N LYS A 138 -7.83 -14.56 4.12
CA LYS A 138 -7.36 -13.24 3.66
C LYS A 138 -6.30 -12.66 4.61
N GLY A 139 -6.47 -12.81 5.92
CA GLY A 139 -5.44 -12.44 6.91
C GLY A 139 -4.12 -13.19 6.71
N LEU A 140 -4.18 -14.50 6.39
CA LEU A 140 -3.01 -15.30 6.07
C LEU A 140 -2.32 -14.86 4.77
N ALA A 141 -3.08 -14.47 3.74
CA ALA A 141 -2.52 -13.91 2.51
C ALA A 141 -1.74 -12.61 2.79
N VAL A 142 -2.23 -11.77 3.71
CA VAL A 142 -1.50 -10.57 4.14
C VAL A 142 -0.21 -10.92 4.89
N LEU A 143 -0.19 -11.98 5.72
CA LEU A 143 1.06 -12.45 6.33
C LEU A 143 2.09 -12.94 5.30
N GLU A 144 1.65 -13.66 4.26
CA GLU A 144 2.53 -14.07 3.15
C GLU A 144 3.12 -12.86 2.43
N ALA A 145 2.33 -11.79 2.24
CA ALA A 145 2.86 -10.53 1.70
C ALA A 145 3.96 -9.93 2.60
N GLY A 146 3.76 -9.93 3.93
CA GLY A 146 4.80 -9.53 4.87
C GLY A 146 6.04 -10.43 4.84
N ARG A 147 5.85 -11.73 4.64
CA ARG A 147 6.96 -12.69 4.50
C ARG A 147 7.79 -12.38 3.26
N TRP A 148 7.15 -12.02 2.15
CA TRP A 148 7.85 -11.58 0.96
C TRP A 148 8.76 -10.39 1.25
N LEU A 149 8.24 -9.35 1.92
CA LEU A 149 9.05 -8.19 2.31
C LEU A 149 10.25 -8.56 3.18
N ASP A 150 10.03 -9.43 4.19
CA ASP A 150 11.11 -9.93 5.05
C ASP A 150 12.17 -10.70 4.24
N LYS A 151 11.76 -11.46 3.22
CA LYS A 151 12.66 -12.24 2.35
C LYS A 151 13.48 -11.35 1.42
N VAL A 152 12.89 -10.31 0.84
CA VAL A 152 13.60 -9.36 -0.05
C VAL A 152 14.37 -8.28 0.73
N GLY A 153 14.32 -8.30 2.07
CA GLY A 153 15.07 -7.39 2.92
C GLY A 153 14.51 -5.98 2.97
N VAL A 154 13.21 -5.81 2.69
CA VAL A 154 12.51 -4.53 2.79
C VAL A 154 11.78 -4.45 4.12
N ARG A 155 12.19 -3.54 4.99
CA ARG A 155 11.52 -3.25 6.26
C ARG A 155 10.51 -2.12 6.05
N HIS A 156 9.25 -2.40 6.36
CA HIS A 156 8.16 -1.43 6.29
C HIS A 156 7.68 -1.11 7.70
N ASP A 157 7.87 0.14 8.14
CA ASP A 157 7.72 0.49 9.55
C ASP A 157 6.26 0.81 9.95
N GLU A 158 5.39 1.09 8.98
CA GLU A 158 3.96 1.38 9.17
C GLU A 158 3.03 0.16 9.13
N LEU A 159 3.55 -1.07 8.97
CA LEU A 159 2.70 -2.28 8.92
C LEU A 159 2.05 -2.66 10.25
N SER A 160 2.29 -1.91 11.33
CA SER A 160 1.44 -1.99 12.53
C SER A 160 0.04 -1.41 12.27
N LEU A 161 -0.10 -0.52 11.28
CA LEU A 161 -1.32 0.16 10.84
C LEU A 161 -1.89 -0.46 9.54
N VAL A 162 -2.03 -1.78 9.51
CA VAL A 162 -2.51 -2.58 8.34
C VAL A 162 -3.75 -2.00 7.66
N LYS A 163 -4.62 -1.32 8.42
CA LYS A 163 -5.89 -0.74 7.97
C LYS A 163 -5.76 0.16 6.74
N GLU A 164 -4.71 0.98 6.68
CA GLU A 164 -4.56 2.02 5.65
C GLU A 164 -3.53 1.65 4.57
N HIS A 165 -2.56 0.77 4.90
CA HIS A 165 -1.42 0.49 4.02
C HIS A 165 -1.51 -0.84 3.25
N VAL A 166 -2.58 -1.61 3.43
CA VAL A 166 -2.76 -2.91 2.77
C VAL A 166 -4.04 -2.89 1.96
N TYR A 167 -3.95 -3.27 0.69
CA TYR A 167 -5.06 -3.46 -0.23
C TYR A 167 -5.25 -4.95 -0.50
N VAL A 168 -6.51 -5.37 -0.54
CA VAL A 168 -6.90 -6.74 -0.85
C VAL A 168 -7.76 -6.75 -2.10
N GLY A 169 -7.28 -7.46 -3.11
CA GLY A 169 -8.00 -7.70 -4.35
C GLY A 169 -9.05 -8.80 -4.21
N MET A 170 -10.02 -8.79 -5.12
CA MET A 170 -11.10 -9.79 -5.17
C MET A 170 -10.54 -11.22 -5.28
N ARG A 171 -9.49 -11.41 -6.10
CA ARG A 171 -8.83 -12.70 -6.34
C ARG A 171 -7.86 -13.14 -5.22
N GLY A 172 -7.72 -12.34 -4.16
CA GLY A 172 -6.82 -12.65 -3.04
C GLY A 172 -5.43 -12.02 -3.15
N ASP A 173 -5.17 -11.25 -4.21
CA ASP A 173 -3.96 -10.46 -4.31
C ASP A 173 -3.86 -9.46 -3.16
N VAL A 174 -2.67 -9.32 -2.62
CA VAL A 174 -2.35 -8.35 -1.58
C VAL A 174 -1.36 -7.35 -2.14
N ARG A 175 -1.62 -6.07 -1.92
CA ARG A 175 -0.72 -4.97 -2.26
C ARG A 175 -0.50 -4.10 -1.03
N ILE A 176 0.75 -3.96 -0.63
CA ILE A 176 1.20 -3.08 0.44
C ILE A 176 1.61 -1.77 -0.21
N ILE A 177 1.13 -0.65 0.31
CA ILE A 177 1.42 0.69 -0.21
C ILE A 177 2.17 1.52 0.84
N ASP A 178 2.67 2.68 0.39
CA ASP A 178 3.36 3.67 1.21
C ASP A 178 4.75 3.23 1.71
N TYR A 179 5.71 3.21 0.79
CA TYR A 179 7.10 2.85 1.09
C TYR A 179 7.92 4.06 1.56
N GLU A 180 7.28 5.18 1.90
CA GLU A 180 7.97 6.41 2.27
C GLU A 180 8.87 6.22 3.51
N SER A 181 8.36 5.51 4.53
CA SER A 181 9.09 5.16 5.75
C SER A 181 9.83 3.82 5.66
N ALA A 182 9.78 3.15 4.50
CA ALA A 182 10.45 1.88 4.33
C ALA A 182 11.98 2.04 4.23
N SER A 183 12.70 0.98 4.58
CA SER A 183 14.16 0.94 4.54
C SER A 183 14.68 -0.46 4.21
N MET A 184 15.92 -0.54 3.73
CA MET A 184 16.60 -1.84 3.60
C MET A 184 17.03 -2.33 4.97
N GLY A 185 16.85 -3.64 5.22
CA GLY A 185 17.39 -4.29 6.40
C GLY A 185 16.52 -5.41 6.95
N GLN A 186 16.99 -6.01 8.04
CA GLN A 186 16.28 -7.08 8.71
C GLN A 186 15.10 -6.51 9.53
N GLY A 187 13.91 -6.52 8.93
CA GLY A 187 12.64 -6.24 9.60
C GLY A 187 11.96 -7.50 10.14
N CYS A 188 10.84 -7.35 10.84
CA CYS A 188 9.88 -8.45 11.01
C CYS A 188 8.48 -7.95 10.63
N ASN A 189 8.25 -7.80 9.34
CA ASN A 189 6.98 -7.37 8.77
C ASN A 189 5.87 -8.38 9.15
N VAL A 190 6.15 -9.69 9.11
CA VAL A 190 5.19 -10.71 9.58
C VAL A 190 4.83 -10.51 11.05
N CYS A 191 5.77 -10.18 11.93
CA CYS A 191 5.47 -9.93 13.35
C CYS A 191 4.49 -8.75 13.50
N ARG A 192 4.71 -7.67 12.75
CA ARG A 192 3.87 -6.45 12.78
C ARG A 192 2.46 -6.75 12.27
N LEU A 193 2.38 -7.42 11.12
CA LEU A 193 1.11 -7.83 10.52
C LEU A 193 0.35 -8.82 11.41
N PHE A 194 1.03 -9.84 11.96
CA PHE A 194 0.42 -10.81 12.86
C PHE A 194 -0.20 -10.13 14.08
N SER A 195 0.56 -9.22 14.71
CA SER A 195 0.07 -8.45 15.84
C SER A 195 -1.14 -7.59 15.46
N SER A 196 -1.09 -6.90 14.31
CA SER A 196 -2.19 -6.04 13.87
C SER A 196 -3.46 -6.83 13.52
N ILE A 197 -3.31 -7.95 12.79
CA ILE A 197 -4.41 -8.73 12.22
C ILE A 197 -4.97 -9.73 13.23
N PHE A 198 -4.13 -10.58 13.83
CA PHE A 198 -4.60 -11.70 14.65
C PHE A 198 -4.69 -11.35 16.14
N MET A 199 -3.95 -10.34 16.62
CA MET A 199 -3.97 -9.95 18.04
C MET A 199 -4.79 -8.70 18.34
N ARG A 200 -5.04 -7.83 17.36
CA ARG A 200 -5.71 -6.53 17.57
C ARG A 200 -7.00 -6.36 16.78
N GLU A 201 -7.12 -6.93 15.58
CA GLU A 201 -8.34 -6.77 14.78
C GLU A 201 -9.50 -7.61 15.32
N ARG A 202 -10.51 -6.92 15.86
CA ARG A 202 -11.65 -7.52 16.57
C ARG A 202 -12.45 -8.47 15.69
N ARG A 203 -12.63 -8.17 14.40
CA ARG A 203 -13.40 -9.04 13.50
C ARG A 203 -12.72 -10.41 13.33
N ILE A 204 -11.40 -10.44 13.20
CA ILE A 204 -10.62 -11.68 13.02
C ILE A 204 -10.48 -12.43 14.33
N ARG A 205 -10.23 -11.73 15.44
CA ARG A 205 -10.13 -12.37 16.76
C ARG A 205 -11.36 -13.18 17.14
N ARG A 206 -12.56 -12.69 16.79
CA ARG A 206 -13.82 -13.43 17.02
C ARG A 206 -13.91 -14.75 16.26
N CYS A 207 -13.08 -14.93 15.23
CA CYS A 207 -12.98 -16.16 14.47
C CYS A 207 -11.92 -17.13 15.02
N CYS A 208 -11.25 -16.78 16.12
CA CYS A 208 -10.10 -17.50 16.64
C CYS A 208 -10.24 -17.85 18.13
N LYS A 209 -9.63 -18.96 18.54
CA LYS A 209 -9.37 -19.32 19.94
C LYS A 209 -8.27 -18.41 20.47
N GLU A 210 -8.66 -17.32 21.16
CA GLU A 210 -7.73 -16.29 21.61
C GLU A 210 -6.62 -16.84 22.52
N GLU A 211 -6.94 -17.81 23.38
CA GLU A 211 -5.97 -18.46 24.28
C GLU A 211 -4.84 -19.14 23.51
N THR A 212 -5.15 -19.85 22.41
CA THR A 212 -4.15 -20.50 21.56
C THR A 212 -3.18 -19.48 20.95
N LEU A 213 -3.71 -18.35 20.45
CA LEU A 213 -2.88 -17.28 19.87
C LEU A 213 -2.02 -16.59 20.92
N GLN A 214 -2.56 -16.33 22.12
CA GLN A 214 -1.85 -15.64 23.20
C GLN A 214 -0.73 -16.50 23.79
N SER A 215 -1.00 -17.78 24.04
CA SER A 215 -0.04 -18.70 24.66
C SER A 215 1.15 -19.00 23.76
N ASN A 216 0.92 -19.14 22.45
CA ASN A 216 1.96 -19.61 21.51
C ASN A 216 2.52 -18.51 20.60
N GLY A 217 1.79 -17.43 20.38
CA GLY A 217 2.12 -16.44 19.35
C GLY A 217 3.48 -15.78 19.52
N LEU A 218 3.86 -15.43 20.75
CA LEU A 218 5.15 -14.78 21.02
C LEU A 218 6.34 -15.69 20.72
N GLU A 219 6.26 -16.97 21.11
CA GLU A 219 7.34 -17.93 20.87
C GLU A 219 7.50 -18.22 19.38
N VAL A 220 6.39 -18.48 18.68
CA VAL A 220 6.39 -18.74 17.23
C VAL A 220 6.96 -17.55 16.47
N LEU A 221 6.58 -16.31 16.82
CA LEU A 221 7.13 -15.10 16.20
C LEU A 221 8.62 -14.88 16.53
N ARG A 222 9.09 -15.25 17.73
CA ARG A 222 10.53 -15.22 18.07
C ARG A 222 11.31 -16.19 17.19
N ARG A 223 10.82 -17.42 17.02
CA ARG A 223 11.45 -18.43 16.14
C ARG A 223 11.46 -17.97 14.69
N TYR A 224 10.39 -17.35 14.20
CA TYR A 224 10.35 -16.73 12.87
C TYR A 224 11.36 -15.59 12.71
N LYS A 225 11.50 -14.72 13.73
CA LYS A 225 12.45 -13.60 13.70
C LYS A 225 13.90 -14.09 13.59
N LEU A 226 14.22 -15.22 14.22
CA LEU A 226 15.53 -15.85 14.15
C LEU A 226 15.77 -16.56 12.80
N ARG A 227 14.78 -17.28 12.28
CA ARG A 227 14.86 -18.01 11.01
C ARG A 227 13.55 -17.90 10.23
N ARG A 228 13.61 -17.28 9.04
CA ARG A 228 12.43 -17.02 8.20
C ARG A 228 11.75 -18.27 7.65
N ASP A 229 12.45 -19.40 7.63
CA ASP A 229 11.89 -20.69 7.24
C ASP A 229 10.82 -21.21 8.22
N ASN A 230 10.86 -20.74 9.48
CA ASN A 230 9.86 -21.06 10.50
C ASN A 230 8.51 -20.36 10.27
N PHE A 231 8.30 -19.71 9.12
CA PHE A 231 7.01 -19.12 8.78
C PHE A 231 5.88 -20.17 8.73
N THR A 232 6.19 -21.42 8.41
CA THR A 232 5.21 -22.52 8.45
C THR A 232 4.60 -22.71 9.84
N GLU A 233 5.36 -22.46 10.91
CA GLU A 233 4.85 -22.51 12.29
C GLU A 233 3.86 -21.37 12.56
N VAL A 234 4.10 -20.17 12.01
CA VAL A 234 3.17 -19.03 12.09
C VAL A 234 1.84 -19.41 11.44
N ILE A 235 1.88 -20.03 10.26
CA ILE A 235 0.69 -20.48 9.54
C ILE A 235 -0.04 -21.58 10.31
N SER A 236 0.69 -22.59 10.82
CA SER A 236 0.10 -23.68 11.59
C SER A 236 -0.62 -23.18 12.83
N LEU A 237 -0.02 -22.22 13.57
CA LEU A 237 -0.65 -21.59 14.73
C LEU A 237 -1.98 -20.91 14.36
N VAL A 238 -2.01 -20.13 13.27
CA VAL A 238 -3.25 -19.48 12.84
C VAL A 238 -4.31 -20.49 12.42
N LYS A 239 -3.92 -21.57 11.70
CA LYS A 239 -4.86 -22.63 11.30
C LYS A 239 -5.46 -23.34 12.51
N GLU A 240 -4.64 -23.69 13.49
CA GLU A 240 -5.06 -24.33 14.74
C GLU A 240 -6.02 -23.43 15.53
N ALA A 241 -5.67 -22.15 15.66
CA ALA A 241 -6.46 -21.22 16.45
C ALA A 241 -7.77 -20.80 15.76
N CYS A 242 -7.77 -20.63 14.43
CA CYS A 242 -8.84 -19.91 13.73
C CYS A 242 -9.61 -20.73 12.69
N LEU A 243 -9.08 -21.88 12.24
CA LEU A 243 -9.70 -22.69 11.18
C LEU A 243 -10.04 -24.12 11.63
N SER A 244 -9.85 -24.42 12.92
CA SER A 244 -10.08 -25.74 13.54
C SER A 244 -11.32 -25.72 14.41
#